data_AF-A0A831QTM9-F1
#
_entry.id   AF-A0A831QTM9-F1
#
_cell.length_a   1.000
_cell.length_b   1.000
_cell.length_c   1.000
_cell.angle_alpha   90.00
_cell.angle_beta   90.00
_cell.angle_gamma   90.00
#
_symmetry.space_group_name_H-M   'P 1'
#
loop_
_entity.id
_entity.type
_entity.pdbx_description
1 polymer ?
#
loop_
_entity_poly.entity_id
_entity_poly.type
_entity_poly.pdbx_seq_one_letter_code
_entity_poly.pdbx_strand_id
1 'polypeptide(L)'
;MTVDALDNAVLERNSIGDREGSKLKPLKYAIWLYFILLIFEGALRKWVLPGLSDALLIVRDPVAIYIIYRAWYYNLINRNSFIVAMTALTIMGLITALLFGHGNLFVALFGARVTLIHFPIIFIMGKVLDKNDILQFGKFVLWLSIPMVVLIAAQFYSPQSAWVNLGIGGGETEGFQGALGYYRPPGTFSFQVGNTLFFSLAAVFIVYFWTNNIKFNRIVLLLATLALLAAIPLSISRTLFYSV
;
A
#
# COMPACT_ATOMS: atom_id res chain seq x y z
N MET A 1 4.31 -46.09 21.89
CA MET A 1 4.71 -44.68 22.04
C MET A 1 4.09 -44.22 23.36
N THR A 2 4.91 -43.90 24.37
CA THR A 2 4.41 -43.50 25.71
C THR A 2 3.81 -42.09 25.66
N VAL A 3 2.87 -41.79 26.56
CA VAL A 3 2.17 -40.47 26.63
C VAL A 3 3.19 -39.33 26.74
N ASP A 4 4.26 -39.51 27.52
CA ASP A 4 5.34 -38.53 27.66
C ASP A 4 6.10 -38.23 26.34
N ALA A 5 6.20 -39.20 25.43
CA ALA A 5 6.86 -38.99 24.14
C ALA A 5 5.98 -38.16 23.18
N LEU A 6 4.65 -38.30 23.29
CA LEU A 6 3.68 -37.49 22.55
C LEU A 6 3.65 -36.04 23.07
N ASP A 7 3.64 -35.86 24.40
CA ASP A 7 3.63 -34.52 25.00
C ASP A 7 4.91 -33.73 24.70
N ASN A 8 6.08 -34.38 24.76
CA ASN A 8 7.34 -33.74 24.39
C ASN A 8 7.41 -33.35 22.91
N ALA A 9 6.88 -34.18 22.00
CA ALA A 9 6.83 -33.85 20.56
C ALA A 9 5.89 -32.66 20.27
N VAL A 10 4.78 -32.54 21.01
CA VAL A 10 3.86 -31.40 20.89
C VAL A 10 4.52 -30.11 21.42
N LEU A 11 5.21 -30.18 22.56
CA LEU A 11 5.93 -29.04 23.14
C LEU A 11 7.07 -28.57 22.22
N GLU A 12 7.86 -29.49 21.66
CA GLU A 12 8.91 -29.15 20.69
C GLU A 12 8.33 -28.49 19.44
N ARG A 13 7.26 -29.04 18.86
CA ARG A 13 6.60 -28.49 17.67
C ARG A 13 6.07 -27.07 17.92
N ASN A 14 5.46 -26.83 19.07
CA ASN A 14 4.98 -25.52 19.46
C ASN A 14 6.15 -24.54 19.67
N SER A 15 7.25 -24.98 20.30
CA SER A 15 8.43 -24.16 20.50
C SER A 15 9.13 -23.75 19.19
N ILE A 16 9.12 -24.63 18.18
CA ILE A 16 9.67 -24.36 16.85
C ILE A 16 8.78 -23.35 16.11
N GLY A 17 7.46 -23.53 16.14
CA GLY A 17 6.49 -22.59 15.56
C GLY A 17 6.57 -21.19 16.19
N ASP A 18 6.74 -21.11 17.51
CA ASP A 18 6.91 -19.83 18.22
C ASP A 18 8.24 -19.15 17.89
N ARG A 19 9.33 -19.93 17.74
CA ARG A 19 10.64 -19.40 17.31
C ARG A 19 10.58 -18.87 15.87
N GLU A 20 9.96 -19.59 14.94
CA GLU A 20 9.76 -19.10 13.57
C GLU A 20 8.86 -17.86 13.51
N GLY A 21 7.75 -17.87 14.26
CA GLY A 21 6.87 -16.72 14.40
C GLY A 21 7.58 -15.49 14.95
N SER A 22 8.48 -15.67 15.94
CA SER A 22 9.28 -14.58 16.50
C SER A 22 10.27 -13.98 15.50
N LYS A 23 10.87 -14.81 14.63
CA LYS A 23 11.84 -14.37 13.61
C LYS A 23 11.19 -13.51 12.53
N LEU A 24 9.93 -13.76 12.21
CA LEU A 24 9.20 -13.01 11.17
C LEU A 24 8.59 -11.69 11.69
N LYS A 25 8.48 -11.47 13.01
CA LYS A 25 7.91 -10.24 13.59
C LYS A 25 8.53 -8.96 13.03
N PRO A 26 9.86 -8.79 12.94
CA PRO A 26 10.46 -7.57 12.37
C PRO A 26 10.06 -7.34 10.91
N LEU A 27 9.87 -8.42 10.15
CA LEU A 27 9.48 -8.35 8.74
C LEU A 27 8.01 -7.93 8.60
N LYS A 28 7.13 -8.46 9.46
CA LYS A 28 5.73 -8.03 9.55
C LYS A 28 5.62 -6.54 9.91
N TYR A 29 6.40 -6.05 10.88
CA TYR A 29 6.44 -4.62 11.22
C TYR A 29 6.97 -3.75 10.08
N ALA A 30 7.99 -4.19 9.35
CA ALA A 30 8.49 -3.47 8.19
C ALA A 30 7.43 -3.39 7.07
N ILE A 31 6.67 -4.47 6.83
CA ILE A 31 5.56 -4.48 5.88
C ILE A 31 4.45 -3.50 6.32
N TRP A 32 4.13 -3.45 7.61
CA TRP A 32 3.19 -2.46 8.16
C TRP A 32 3.69 -1.03 7.96
N LEU A 33 4.95 -0.76 8.25
CA LEU A 33 5.56 0.55 8.02
C LEU A 33 5.51 0.93 6.54
N TYR A 34 5.86 0.00 5.64
CA TYR A 34 5.76 0.19 4.20
C TYR A 34 4.34 0.54 3.77
N PHE A 35 3.33 -0.15 4.30
CA PHE A 35 1.93 0.08 4.00
C PHE A 35 1.40 1.42 4.54
N ILE A 36 1.80 1.81 5.75
CA ILE A 36 1.47 3.12 6.33
C ILE A 36 2.10 4.23 5.48
N LEU A 37 3.39 4.10 5.15
CA LEU A 37 4.06 5.06 4.27
C LEU A 37 3.40 5.12 2.88
N LEU A 38 2.92 3.99 2.34
CA LEU A 38 2.23 3.96 1.04
C LEU A 38 0.97 4.85 1.05
N ILE A 39 0.25 4.90 2.17
CA ILE A 39 -0.99 5.67 2.29
C ILE A 39 -0.70 7.13 2.66
N PHE A 40 0.26 7.39 3.54
CA PHE A 40 0.47 8.71 4.13
C PHE A 40 1.65 9.51 3.57
N GLU A 41 2.51 8.94 2.71
CA GLU A 41 3.65 9.67 2.12
C GLU A 41 3.20 10.95 1.39
N GLY A 42 2.09 10.90 0.66
CA GLY A 42 1.55 12.10 0.02
C GLY A 42 1.13 13.18 1.02
N ALA A 43 0.50 12.80 2.13
CA ALA A 43 0.13 13.72 3.21
C ALA A 43 1.36 14.36 3.86
N LEU A 44 2.43 13.58 4.06
CA LEU A 44 3.70 14.10 4.56
C LEU A 44 4.28 15.15 3.60
N ARG A 45 4.25 14.89 2.29
CA ARG A 45 4.78 15.78 1.25
C ARG A 45 3.98 17.06 1.02
N LYS A 46 2.69 17.05 1.39
CA LYS A 46 1.79 18.19 1.22
C LYS A 46 1.72 19.06 2.47
N TRP A 47 1.58 18.43 3.64
CA TRP A 47 1.16 19.13 4.86
C TRP A 47 2.21 19.14 5.97
N VAL A 48 3.04 18.11 6.08
CA VAL A 48 3.91 17.94 7.26
C VAL A 48 5.32 18.43 6.99
N LEU A 49 5.94 17.97 5.90
CA LEU A 49 7.33 18.27 5.52
C LEU A 49 7.42 18.63 4.02
N PRO A 50 6.73 19.69 3.55
CA PRO A 50 6.72 20.06 2.13
C PRO A 50 8.12 20.32 1.58
N GLY A 51 9.01 20.94 2.36
CA GLY A 51 10.41 21.19 1.97
C GLY A 51 11.27 19.93 1.76
N LEU A 52 10.80 18.76 2.20
CA LEU A 52 11.46 17.46 1.99
C LEU A 52 10.69 16.57 1.00
N SER A 53 9.84 17.16 0.17
CA SER A 53 8.98 16.43 -0.78
C SER A 53 9.75 15.37 -1.59
N ASP A 54 10.90 15.75 -2.16
CA ASP A 54 11.65 14.89 -3.08
C ASP A 54 12.34 13.74 -2.35
N ALA A 55 12.81 13.99 -1.13
CA ALA A 55 13.33 12.94 -0.26
C ALA A 55 12.21 11.98 0.20
N LEU A 56 11.03 12.52 0.50
CA LEU A 56 9.88 11.73 0.92
C LEU A 56 9.32 10.85 -0.21
N LEU A 57 9.49 11.24 -1.47
CA LEU A 57 9.11 10.43 -2.63
C LEU A 57 9.79 9.05 -2.64
N ILE A 58 10.94 8.92 -1.97
CA ILE A 58 11.72 7.67 -1.91
C ILE A 58 11.74 7.06 -0.50
N VAL A 59 10.97 7.60 0.45
CA VAL A 59 10.99 7.20 1.87
C VAL A 59 10.66 5.72 2.09
N ARG A 60 9.91 5.12 1.16
CA ARG A 60 9.53 3.71 1.19
C ARG A 60 10.64 2.77 0.74
N ASP A 61 11.56 3.25 -0.09
CA ASP A 61 12.59 2.41 -0.71
C ASP A 61 13.53 1.78 0.33
N PRO A 62 14.04 2.49 1.35
CA PRO A 62 14.85 1.86 2.40
C PRO A 62 14.10 0.75 3.16
N VAL A 63 12.81 0.95 3.45
CA VAL A 63 11.98 -0.04 4.13
C VAL A 63 11.77 -1.26 3.24
N ALA A 64 11.50 -1.03 1.95
CA ALA A 64 11.33 -2.04 0.94
C ALA A 64 12.60 -2.89 0.71
N ILE A 65 13.76 -2.24 0.61
CA ILE A 65 15.07 -2.89 0.52
C ILE A 65 15.34 -3.74 1.76
N TYR A 66 15.04 -3.23 2.96
CA TYR A 66 15.18 -3.99 4.20
C TYR A 66 14.28 -5.24 4.20
N ILE A 67 13.04 -5.15 3.73
CA ILE A 67 12.12 -6.30 3.60
C ILE A 67 12.73 -7.35 2.68
N ILE A 68 13.23 -6.96 1.49
CA ILE A 68 13.86 -7.88 0.54
C ILE A 68 15.10 -8.54 1.14
N TYR A 69 16.00 -7.73 1.73
CA TYR A 69 17.23 -8.21 2.34
C TYR A 69 16.94 -9.26 3.43
N ARG A 70 15.99 -8.99 4.32
CA ARG A 70 15.61 -9.92 5.38
C ARG A 70 14.89 -11.16 4.86
N ALA A 71 14.07 -11.01 3.83
CA ALA A 71 13.42 -12.15 3.18
C ALA A 71 14.43 -13.08 2.49
N TRP A 72 15.48 -12.55 1.87
CA TRP A 72 16.60 -13.34 1.37
C TRP A 72 17.39 -14.01 2.49
N TYR A 73 17.72 -13.29 3.57
CA TYR A 73 18.41 -13.86 4.72
C TYR A 73 17.64 -15.03 5.36
N TYR A 74 16.31 -14.98 5.34
CA TYR A 74 15.43 -16.04 5.83
C TYR A 74 15.06 -17.10 4.78
N ASN A 75 15.65 -17.06 3.58
CA ASN A 75 15.33 -17.98 2.46
C ASN A 75 13.83 -18.04 2.14
N LEU A 76 13.11 -16.92 2.28
CA LEU A 76 11.67 -16.83 2.00
C LEU A 76 11.38 -16.61 0.51
N ILE A 77 12.39 -16.17 -0.25
CA ILE A 77 12.26 -15.89 -1.69
C ILE A 77 12.83 -17.09 -2.45
N ASN A 78 11.92 -17.93 -2.94
CA ASN A 78 12.27 -18.94 -3.94
C ASN A 78 12.33 -18.30 -5.34
N ARG A 79 13.04 -18.96 -6.27
CA ARG A 79 13.13 -18.53 -7.67
C ARG A 79 11.73 -18.49 -8.29
N ASN A 80 11.15 -17.30 -8.39
CA ASN A 80 9.81 -17.06 -8.88
C ASN A 80 9.89 -16.52 -10.32
N SER A 81 9.23 -17.21 -11.26
CA SER A 81 9.24 -16.84 -12.68
C SER A 81 8.73 -15.43 -12.93
N PHE A 82 7.74 -14.95 -12.16
CA PHE A 82 7.23 -13.59 -12.27
C PHE A 82 8.26 -12.55 -11.82
N ILE A 83 8.98 -12.79 -10.72
CA ILE A 83 10.06 -11.90 -10.27
C ILE A 83 11.16 -11.84 -11.32
N VAL A 84 11.56 -13.00 -11.86
CA VAL A 84 12.59 -13.09 -12.90
C VAL A 84 12.14 -12.36 -14.17
N ALA A 85 10.91 -12.59 -14.64
CA ALA A 85 10.37 -11.97 -15.83
C ALA A 85 10.27 -10.44 -15.67
N MET A 86 9.73 -9.94 -14.55
CA MET A 86 9.66 -8.50 -14.30
C MET A 86 11.04 -7.87 -14.16
N THR A 87 12.00 -8.58 -13.57
CA THR A 87 13.39 -8.12 -13.50
C THR A 87 13.99 -8.00 -14.90
N ALA A 88 13.82 -9.02 -15.74
CA ALA A 88 14.29 -9.01 -17.12
C ALA A 88 13.66 -7.88 -17.95
N LEU A 89 12.32 -7.71 -17.88
CA LEU A 89 11.63 -6.61 -18.55
C LEU A 89 12.09 -5.25 -18.06
N THR A 90 12.36 -5.10 -16.77
CA THR A 90 12.85 -3.83 -16.21
C THR A 90 14.27 -3.53 -16.67
N ILE A 91 15.15 -4.54 -16.73
CA ILE A 91 16.51 -4.39 -17.28
C ILE A 91 16.45 -4.03 -18.77
N MET A 92 15.59 -4.69 -19.55
CA MET A 92 15.37 -4.33 -20.95
C MET A 92 14.88 -2.89 -21.10
N GLY A 93 13.88 -2.48 -20.29
CA GLY A 93 13.38 -1.11 -20.28
C GLY A 93 14.45 -0.08 -19.92
N LEU A 94 15.32 -0.39 -18.95
CA LEU A 94 16.46 0.44 -18.59
C LEU A 94 17.45 0.57 -19.75
N ILE A 95 17.80 -0.53 -20.41
CA ILE A 95 18.71 -0.52 -21.58
C ILE A 95 18.08 0.31 -22.71
N THR A 96 16.80 0.10 -23.02
CA THR A 96 16.11 0.85 -24.07
C THR A 96 16.02 2.34 -23.74
N ALA A 97 15.72 2.72 -22.48
CA ALA A 97 15.69 4.12 -22.07
C ALA A 97 17.06 4.81 -22.19
N LEU A 98 18.15 4.07 -21.97
CA LEU A 98 19.51 4.57 -22.10
C LEU A 98 19.99 4.68 -23.55
N LEU A 99 19.72 3.66 -24.37
CA LEU A 99 20.23 3.60 -25.74
C LEU A 99 19.35 4.33 -26.76
N PHE A 100 18.03 4.32 -26.55
CA PHE A 100 17.05 4.80 -27.51
C PHE A 100 16.04 5.81 -26.92
N GLY A 101 16.11 6.05 -25.60
CA GLY A 101 15.25 7.00 -24.90
C GLY A 101 15.98 8.30 -24.54
N HIS A 102 15.81 8.74 -23.29
CA HIS A 102 16.37 10.00 -22.80
C HIS A 102 17.86 9.90 -22.39
N GLY A 103 18.49 8.72 -22.38
CA GLY A 103 19.93 8.54 -22.16
C GLY A 103 20.47 8.81 -20.74
N ASN A 104 19.63 9.26 -19.82
CA ASN A 104 20.03 9.65 -18.46
C ASN A 104 19.95 8.47 -17.48
N LEU A 105 21.10 8.06 -16.92
CA LEU A 105 21.18 6.93 -16.00
C LEU A 105 20.35 7.10 -14.73
N PHE A 106 20.36 8.28 -14.11
CA PHE A 106 19.63 8.51 -12.87
C PHE A 106 18.13 8.46 -13.07
N VAL A 107 17.63 9.03 -14.18
CA VAL A 107 16.19 8.97 -14.53
C VAL A 107 15.79 7.52 -14.86
N ALA A 108 16.63 6.78 -15.57
CA ALA A 108 16.35 5.38 -15.90
C ALA A 108 16.31 4.49 -14.64
N LEU A 109 17.28 4.65 -13.72
CA LEU A 109 17.30 3.96 -12.43
C LEU A 109 16.11 4.35 -11.55
N PHE A 110 15.73 5.63 -11.58
CA PHE A 110 14.57 6.14 -10.85
C PHE A 110 13.25 5.51 -11.30
N GLY A 111 13.13 5.15 -12.58
CA GLY A 111 12.02 4.33 -13.09
C GLY A 111 12.16 2.85 -12.74
N ALA A 112 13.34 2.28 -12.98
CA ALA A 112 13.62 0.86 -12.77
C ALA A 112 13.40 0.40 -11.32
N ARG A 113 13.69 1.27 -10.33
CA ARG A 113 13.50 0.99 -8.91
C ARG A 113 12.07 0.56 -8.58
N VAL A 114 11.07 1.10 -9.29
CA VAL A 114 9.66 0.85 -8.97
C VAL A 114 9.36 -0.64 -9.06
N THR A 115 9.75 -1.26 -10.16
CA THR A 115 9.52 -2.68 -10.39
C THR A 115 10.57 -3.54 -9.68
N LEU A 116 11.85 -3.17 -9.71
CA LEU A 116 12.92 -3.99 -9.10
C LEU A 116 12.80 -4.10 -7.58
N ILE A 117 12.32 -3.05 -6.91
CA ILE A 117 12.22 -3.00 -5.45
C ILE A 117 10.81 -3.39 -4.98
N HIS A 118 9.76 -2.78 -5.53
CA HIS A 118 8.42 -2.95 -4.94
C HIS A 118 7.69 -4.20 -5.43
N PHE A 119 8.01 -4.71 -6.63
CA PHE A 119 7.35 -5.91 -7.16
C PHE A 119 7.68 -7.19 -6.36
N PRO A 120 8.95 -7.48 -5.98
CA PRO A 120 9.26 -8.64 -5.14
C PRO A 120 8.52 -8.66 -3.80
N ILE A 121 8.22 -7.48 -3.23
CA ILE A 121 7.54 -7.36 -1.94
C ILE A 121 6.17 -8.01 -1.95
N ILE A 122 5.46 -7.99 -3.07
CA ILE A 122 4.14 -8.65 -3.21
C ILE A 122 4.25 -10.14 -2.85
N PHE A 123 5.29 -10.82 -3.35
CA PHE A 123 5.52 -12.24 -3.07
C PHE A 123 6.00 -12.48 -1.63
N ILE A 124 6.82 -11.57 -1.10
CA ILE A 124 7.29 -11.64 0.29
C ILE A 124 6.09 -11.51 1.24
N MET A 125 5.18 -10.57 1.00
CA MET A 125 3.96 -10.40 1.79
C MET A 125 3.14 -11.70 1.80
N GLY A 126 2.99 -12.37 0.65
CA GLY A 126 2.27 -13.65 0.57
C GLY A 126 2.93 -14.83 1.31
N LYS A 127 4.21 -14.71 1.66
CA LYS A 127 4.95 -15.72 2.46
C LYS A 127 5.02 -15.37 3.95
N VAL A 128 4.98 -14.08 4.27
CA VAL A 128 5.22 -13.57 5.63
C VAL A 128 3.93 -13.31 6.39
N LEU A 129 2.90 -12.81 5.70
CA LEU A 129 1.62 -12.46 6.31
C LEU A 129 0.73 -13.68 6.40
N ASP A 130 0.21 -13.93 7.60
CA ASP A 130 -0.81 -14.94 7.83
C ASP A 130 -2.21 -14.32 7.74
N LYS A 131 -3.23 -15.18 7.84
CA LYS A 131 -4.63 -14.75 7.80
C LYS A 131 -4.92 -13.64 8.82
N ASN A 132 -4.41 -13.76 10.05
CA ASN A 132 -4.68 -12.78 11.09
C ASN A 132 -4.04 -11.42 10.78
N ASP A 133 -2.84 -11.42 10.19
CA ASP A 133 -2.22 -10.17 9.72
C ASP A 133 -3.08 -9.50 8.64
N ILE A 134 -3.53 -10.25 7.63
CA ILE A 134 -4.39 -9.73 6.56
C ILE A 134 -5.71 -9.18 7.12
N LEU A 135 -6.30 -9.84 8.12
CA LEU A 135 -7.48 -9.32 8.81
C LEU A 135 -7.19 -8.00 9.53
N GLN A 136 -6.01 -7.82 10.12
CA GLN A 136 -5.62 -6.56 10.74
C GLN A 136 -5.45 -5.45 9.70
N PHE A 137 -4.83 -5.73 8.54
CA PHE A 137 -4.79 -4.80 7.40
C PHE A 137 -6.20 -4.39 6.99
N GLY A 138 -7.11 -5.35 6.83
CA GLY A 138 -8.50 -5.07 6.49
C GLY A 138 -9.20 -4.17 7.51
N LYS A 139 -9.11 -4.51 8.81
CA LYS A 139 -9.68 -3.67 9.88
C LYS A 139 -9.13 -2.26 9.86
N PHE A 140 -7.82 -2.10 9.64
CA PHE A 140 -7.18 -0.79 9.53
C PHE A 140 -7.70 0.00 8.32
N VAL A 141 -7.82 -0.64 7.14
CA VAL A 141 -8.37 -0.01 5.93
C VAL A 141 -9.81 0.43 6.13
N LEU A 142 -10.65 -0.38 6.78
CA LEU A 142 -12.05 -0.04 7.08
C LEU A 142 -12.15 1.16 8.04
N TRP A 143 -11.31 1.20 9.06
CA TRP A 143 -11.24 2.37 9.96
C TRP A 143 -10.77 3.61 9.22
N LEU A 144 -9.78 3.47 8.35
CA LEU A 144 -9.18 4.58 7.63
C LEU A 144 -10.07 5.12 6.49
N SER A 145 -10.96 4.30 5.92
CA SER A 145 -11.85 4.75 4.85
C SER A 145 -12.82 5.84 5.29
N ILE A 146 -13.19 5.87 6.57
CA ILE A 146 -14.09 6.87 7.16
C ILE A 146 -13.46 8.28 7.15
N PRO A 147 -12.30 8.54 7.80
CA PRO A 147 -11.66 9.85 7.70
C PRO A 147 -11.17 10.14 6.27
N MET A 148 -10.82 9.12 5.48
CA MET A 148 -10.44 9.31 4.08
C MET A 148 -11.60 9.89 3.25
N VAL A 149 -12.83 9.39 3.41
CA VAL A 149 -13.97 9.92 2.64
C VAL A 149 -14.28 11.37 3.03
N VAL A 150 -14.14 11.71 4.31
CA VAL A 150 -14.32 13.08 4.80
C VAL A 150 -13.27 14.00 4.19
N LEU A 151 -12.02 13.57 4.16
CA LEU A 151 -10.93 14.31 3.55
C LEU A 151 -11.16 14.54 2.04
N ILE A 152 -11.54 13.50 1.28
CA ILE A 152 -11.76 13.67 -0.16
C ILE A 152 -13.01 14.50 -0.45
N ALA A 153 -14.03 14.47 0.40
CA ALA A 153 -15.19 15.36 0.30
C ALA A 153 -14.76 16.82 0.51
N ALA A 154 -13.95 17.08 1.54
CA ALA A 154 -13.39 18.41 1.77
C ALA A 154 -12.55 18.88 0.59
N GLN A 155 -11.70 18.02 0.02
CA GLN A 155 -10.90 18.32 -1.17
C GLN A 155 -11.76 18.61 -2.40
N PHE A 156 -12.83 17.83 -2.61
CA PHE A 156 -13.73 17.96 -3.74
C PHE A 156 -14.49 19.29 -3.75
N TYR A 157 -15.01 19.71 -2.60
CA TYR A 157 -15.81 20.94 -2.49
C TYR A 157 -14.98 22.20 -2.21
N SER A 158 -13.69 22.07 -1.90
CA SER A 158 -12.79 23.21 -1.65
C SER A 158 -12.11 23.69 -2.94
N PRO A 159 -11.75 24.99 -3.03
CA PRO A 159 -10.94 25.50 -4.14
C PRO A 159 -9.54 24.86 -4.14
N GLN A 160 -8.83 24.91 -5.28
CA GLN A 160 -7.47 24.34 -5.39
C GLN A 160 -6.43 25.06 -4.53
N SER A 161 -6.69 26.33 -4.19
CA SER A 161 -5.87 27.12 -3.26
C SER A 161 -6.10 26.77 -1.77
N ALA A 162 -7.11 25.94 -1.45
CA ALA A 162 -7.38 25.56 -0.07
C ALA A 162 -6.28 24.65 0.49
N TRP A 163 -6.05 24.73 1.81
CA TRP A 163 -5.03 23.94 2.52
C TRP A 163 -5.15 22.41 2.27
N VAL A 164 -6.37 21.87 2.23
CA VAL A 164 -6.61 20.44 1.94
C VAL A 164 -6.22 20.03 0.52
N ASN A 165 -6.14 20.99 -0.40
CA ASN A 165 -5.79 20.83 -1.80
C ASN A 165 -4.37 21.31 -2.11
N LEU A 166 -3.51 21.50 -1.10
CA LEU A 166 -2.11 21.76 -1.35
C LEU A 166 -1.45 20.61 -2.11
N GLY A 167 -0.63 21.00 -3.07
CA GLY A 167 0.14 20.12 -3.91
C GLY A 167 1.35 19.58 -3.17
N ILE A 168 2.05 18.69 -3.86
CA ILE A 168 3.33 18.18 -3.40
C ILE A 168 4.30 19.37 -3.26
N GLY A 169 4.97 19.49 -2.12
CA GLY A 169 5.86 20.64 -1.85
C GLY A 169 5.16 21.85 -1.25
N GLY A 170 3.84 21.75 -0.96
CA GLY A 170 3.09 22.78 -0.26
C GLY A 170 2.64 23.97 -1.12
N GLY A 171 2.82 23.89 -2.44
CA GLY A 171 2.31 24.87 -3.40
C GLY A 171 0.84 24.61 -3.77
N GLU A 172 0.26 25.46 -4.62
CA GLU A 172 -1.04 25.19 -5.22
C GLU A 172 -0.98 23.94 -6.10
N THR A 173 -1.98 23.06 -6.01
CA THR A 173 -2.04 21.90 -6.92
C THR A 173 -2.54 22.36 -8.28
N GLU A 174 -1.87 21.95 -9.35
CA GLU A 174 -2.50 21.80 -10.67
C GLU A 174 -3.46 20.61 -10.63
N GLY A 175 -4.51 20.69 -9.82
CA GLY A 175 -5.42 19.57 -9.59
C GLY A 175 -5.82 18.94 -10.92
N PHE A 176 -5.85 17.61 -10.98
CA PHE A 176 -6.33 16.94 -12.18
C PHE A 176 -7.80 17.32 -12.38
N GLN A 177 -8.07 18.11 -13.41
CA GLN A 177 -9.43 18.51 -13.76
C GLN A 177 -10.29 17.24 -13.90
N GLY A 178 -11.39 17.24 -13.15
CA GLY A 178 -12.40 16.19 -13.17
C GLY A 178 -13.47 16.53 -14.19
N ALA A 179 -14.70 16.66 -13.70
CA ALA A 179 -15.87 16.99 -14.51
C ALA A 179 -16.64 18.13 -13.84
N LEU A 180 -17.37 18.92 -14.65
CA LEU A 180 -18.24 19.99 -14.16
C LEU A 180 -17.53 21.05 -13.30
N GLY A 181 -16.25 21.32 -13.57
CA GLY A 181 -15.44 22.29 -12.81
C GLY A 181 -14.88 21.76 -11.49
N TYR A 182 -15.18 20.50 -11.12
CA TYR A 182 -14.59 19.84 -9.96
C TYR A 182 -13.28 19.14 -10.31
N TYR A 183 -12.44 18.97 -9.29
CA TYR A 183 -11.15 18.33 -9.39
C TYR A 183 -11.17 16.96 -8.69
N ARG A 184 -10.30 16.05 -9.14
CA ARG A 184 -10.23 14.70 -8.56
C ARG A 184 -9.46 14.72 -7.25
N PRO A 185 -10.09 14.40 -6.10
CA PRO A 185 -9.44 14.48 -4.81
C PRO A 185 -8.43 13.32 -4.62
N PRO A 186 -7.17 13.61 -4.26
CA PRO A 186 -6.15 12.60 -4.07
C PRO A 186 -6.13 11.99 -2.66
N GLY A 187 -6.92 12.49 -1.71
CA GLY A 187 -6.86 12.11 -0.32
C GLY A 187 -5.48 12.38 0.27
N THR A 188 -4.96 11.42 1.03
CA THR A 188 -3.60 11.46 1.57
C THR A 188 -2.52 11.10 0.53
N PHE A 189 -2.90 10.69 -0.67
CA PHE A 189 -1.94 10.29 -1.70
C PHE A 189 -1.41 11.49 -2.48
N SER A 190 -0.27 11.33 -3.13
CA SER A 190 0.28 12.35 -4.02
C SER A 190 -0.57 12.57 -5.27
N PHE A 191 -1.34 11.56 -5.70
CA PHE A 191 -2.15 11.58 -6.91
C PHE A 191 -3.48 10.83 -6.75
N GLN A 192 -4.50 11.21 -7.54
CA GLN A 192 -5.86 10.66 -7.50
C GLN A 192 -5.97 9.14 -7.69
N VAL A 193 -5.01 8.52 -8.40
CA VAL A 193 -4.96 7.07 -8.57
C VAL A 193 -4.81 6.35 -7.23
N GLY A 194 -4.06 6.91 -6.28
CA GLY A 194 -3.90 6.33 -4.95
C GLY A 194 -5.24 6.25 -4.21
N ASN A 195 -6.04 7.30 -4.28
CA ASN A 195 -7.40 7.32 -3.70
C ASN A 195 -8.31 6.26 -4.34
N THR A 196 -8.29 6.14 -5.67
CA THR A 196 -9.04 5.09 -6.39
C THR A 196 -8.64 3.70 -5.89
N LEU A 197 -7.34 3.37 -5.90
CA LEU A 197 -6.86 2.04 -5.51
C LEU A 197 -7.11 1.74 -4.02
N PHE A 198 -7.07 2.75 -3.16
CA PHE A 198 -7.40 2.61 -1.75
C PHE A 198 -8.86 2.19 -1.54
N PHE A 199 -9.82 2.84 -2.22
CA PHE A 199 -11.23 2.46 -2.09
C PHE A 199 -11.56 1.13 -2.81
N SER A 200 -10.86 0.78 -3.90
CA SER A 200 -10.93 -0.57 -4.48
C SER A 200 -10.45 -1.63 -3.47
N LEU A 201 -9.35 -1.38 -2.75
CA LEU A 201 -8.89 -2.27 -1.68
C LEU A 201 -9.88 -2.33 -0.51
N ALA A 202 -10.45 -1.19 -0.11
CA ALA A 202 -11.45 -1.12 0.94
C ALA A 202 -12.69 -1.95 0.58
N ALA A 203 -13.14 -1.91 -0.67
CA ALA A 203 -14.27 -2.70 -1.17
C ALA A 203 -14.07 -4.20 -0.96
N VAL A 204 -12.88 -4.72 -1.29
CA VAL A 204 -12.54 -6.14 -1.07
C VAL A 204 -12.72 -6.53 0.40
N PHE A 205 -12.20 -5.72 1.31
CA PHE A 205 -12.33 -6.00 2.75
C PHE A 205 -13.76 -5.81 3.25
N ILE A 206 -14.50 -4.79 2.79
CA ILE A 206 -15.91 -4.57 3.15
C ILE A 206 -16.74 -5.80 2.77
N VAL A 207 -16.64 -6.27 1.53
CA VAL A 207 -17.33 -7.49 1.06
C VAL A 207 -16.92 -8.69 1.92
N TYR A 208 -15.62 -8.85 2.17
CA TYR A 208 -15.12 -9.95 2.99
C TYR A 208 -15.69 -9.94 4.43
N PHE A 209 -15.72 -8.79 5.10
CA PHE A 209 -16.25 -8.66 6.47
C PHE A 209 -17.78 -8.75 6.55
N TRP A 210 -18.52 -8.39 5.48
CA TRP A 210 -19.96 -8.63 5.42
C TRP A 210 -20.32 -10.09 5.19
N THR A 211 -19.54 -10.79 4.37
CA THR A 211 -19.84 -12.18 3.95
C THR A 211 -19.31 -13.24 4.92
N ASN A 212 -18.33 -12.89 5.75
CA ASN A 212 -17.73 -13.82 6.72
C ASN A 212 -18.14 -13.49 8.16
N ASN A 213 -18.30 -14.53 8.99
CA ASN A 213 -18.67 -14.42 10.40
C ASN A 213 -17.48 -14.00 11.31
N ILE A 214 -16.73 -12.98 10.90
CA ILE A 214 -15.60 -12.47 11.68
C ILE A 214 -16.10 -11.40 12.64
N LYS A 215 -15.76 -11.55 13.93
CA LYS A 215 -16.09 -10.54 14.94
C LYS A 215 -15.40 -9.20 14.59
N PHE A 216 -16.20 -8.23 14.18
CA PHE A 216 -15.79 -6.86 13.91
C PHE A 216 -16.92 -5.89 14.26
N ASN A 217 -16.60 -4.62 14.51
CA ASN A 217 -17.59 -3.61 14.87
C ASN A 217 -18.50 -3.32 13.66
N ARG A 218 -19.78 -3.71 13.77
CA ARG A 218 -20.78 -3.54 12.69
C ARG A 218 -21.01 -2.08 12.32
N ILE A 219 -20.89 -1.15 13.27
CA ILE A 219 -21.03 0.28 13.01
C ILE A 219 -19.89 0.75 12.10
N VAL A 220 -18.66 0.34 12.39
CA VAL A 220 -17.49 0.68 11.56
C VAL A 220 -17.64 0.10 10.16
N LEU A 221 -18.11 -1.15 10.05
CA LEU A 221 -18.35 -1.78 8.75
C LEU A 221 -19.43 -1.04 7.94
N LEU A 222 -20.52 -0.63 8.59
CA LEU A 222 -21.57 0.19 7.96
C LEU A 222 -21.01 1.54 7.49
N LEU A 223 -20.29 2.26 8.36
CA LEU A 223 -19.69 3.55 8.03
C LEU A 223 -18.65 3.43 6.91
N ALA A 224 -17.82 2.39 6.91
CA ALA A 224 -16.88 2.11 5.83
C ALA A 224 -17.60 1.81 4.50
N THR A 225 -18.74 1.12 4.55
CA THR A 225 -19.58 0.86 3.37
C THR A 225 -20.15 2.16 2.81
N LEU A 226 -20.70 3.02 3.68
CA LEU A 226 -21.18 4.34 3.28
C LEU A 226 -20.05 5.22 2.73
N ALA A 227 -18.86 5.15 3.34
CA ALA A 227 -17.67 5.86 2.88
C ALA A 227 -17.26 5.42 1.46
N LEU A 228 -17.28 4.12 1.17
CA LEU A 228 -17.04 3.59 -0.17
C LEU A 228 -18.06 4.11 -1.19
N LEU A 229 -19.35 4.05 -0.86
CA LEU A 229 -20.41 4.52 -1.76
C LEU A 229 -20.31 6.02 -2.04
N ALA A 230 -19.96 6.83 -1.03
CA ALA A 230 -19.74 8.27 -1.20
C ALA A 230 -18.44 8.57 -1.99
N ALA A 231 -17.40 7.74 -1.85
CA ALA A 231 -16.14 7.92 -2.59
C ALA A 231 -16.29 7.74 -4.10
N ILE A 232 -17.24 6.93 -4.57
CA ILE A 232 -17.50 6.70 -6.01
C ILE A 232 -17.75 8.04 -6.75
N PRO A 233 -18.79 8.82 -6.43
CA PRO A 233 -19.03 10.09 -7.10
C PRO A 233 -17.97 11.15 -6.77
N LEU A 234 -17.48 11.21 -5.52
CA LEU A 234 -16.49 12.19 -5.09
C LEU A 234 -15.14 12.03 -5.80
N SER A 235 -14.74 10.81 -6.16
CA SER A 235 -13.48 10.57 -6.86
C SER A 235 -13.50 10.99 -8.32
N ILE A 236 -14.69 11.10 -8.94
CA ILE A 236 -14.88 11.25 -10.40
C ILE A 236 -14.02 10.24 -11.17
N SER A 237 -13.93 9.00 -10.66
CA SER A 237 -13.10 7.94 -11.21
C SER A 237 -13.96 6.80 -11.76
N ARG A 238 -13.96 6.63 -13.09
CA ARG A 238 -14.62 5.49 -13.74
C ARG A 238 -13.98 4.17 -13.32
N THR A 239 -12.66 4.17 -13.08
CA THR A 239 -11.94 3.01 -12.60
C THR A 239 -12.45 2.56 -11.24
N LEU A 240 -12.69 3.50 -10.30
CA LEU A 240 -13.27 3.14 -9.01
C LEU A 240 -14.66 2.52 -9.20
N PHE A 241 -15.52 3.17 -10.00
CA PHE A 241 -16.87 2.68 -10.29
C PHE A 241 -16.90 1.26 -10.87
N TYR A 242 -15.96 0.91 -11.76
CA TYR A 242 -15.92 -0.43 -12.36
C TYR A 242 -15.22 -1.49 -11.49
N SER A 243 -14.41 -1.07 -10.52
CA SER A 243 -13.63 -1.99 -9.67
C SER A 243 -14.37 -2.48 -8.41
N VAL A 244 -15.48 -1.83 -8.07
CA VAL A 244 -16.26 -2.01 -6.83
C VAL A 244 -17.62 -2.62 -7.19
#